data_AF-A0A832JPU0-F1
#
_entry.id   AF-A0A832JPU0-F1
#
_cell.length_a   1.000
_cell.length_b   1.000
_cell.length_c   1.000
_cell.angle_alpha   90.00
_cell.angle_beta   90.00
_cell.angle_gamma   90.00
#
_symmetry.space_group_name_H-M   'P 1'
#
loop_
_entity.id
_entity.type
_entity.pdbx_description
1 polymer ?
#
loop_
_entity_poly.entity_id
_entity_poly.type
_entity_poly.pdbx_seq_one_letter_code
_entity_poly.pdbx_strand_id
1 'polypeptide(L)'
;MKAVKLLMDEHRIIEKALALLETAIKIMEREEGVPREALSRLLNFVSVFADKCHHGKEEEAVFPLLEAKGVPKEGGPIGVMLYE
;
A
#
# COMPACT_ATOMS: atom_id res chain seq x y z
N MET A 1 -10.12 2.04 17.95
CA MET A 1 -10.87 2.86 16.96
C MET A 1 -11.10 2.06 15.69
N LYS A 2 -12.30 2.12 15.11
CA LYS A 2 -12.68 1.33 13.92
C LYS A 2 -11.85 1.68 12.66
N ALA A 3 -11.47 2.95 12.49
CA ALA A 3 -10.73 3.43 11.33
C ALA A 3 -9.30 2.88 11.24
N VAL A 4 -8.53 2.92 12.33
CA VAL A 4 -7.17 2.35 12.35
C VAL A 4 -7.21 0.84 12.12
N LYS A 5 -8.21 0.13 12.67
CA LYS A 5 -8.38 -1.30 12.40
C LYS A 5 -8.63 -1.56 10.91
N LEU A 6 -9.44 -0.73 10.25
CA LEU A 6 -9.67 -0.86 8.80
C LEU A 6 -8.36 -0.74 8.03
N LEU A 7 -7.54 0.28 8.29
CA LEU A 7 -6.23 0.44 7.63
C LEU A 7 -5.32 -0.76 7.87
N MET A 8 -5.30 -1.29 9.09
CA MET A 8 -4.55 -2.51 9.41
C MET A 8 -5.09 -3.75 8.67
N ASP A 9 -6.40 -3.86 8.49
CA ASP A 9 -6.99 -4.94 7.69
C ASP A 9 -6.61 -4.76 6.20
N GLU A 10 -6.57 -3.53 5.69
CA GLU A 10 -6.15 -3.20 4.32
C GLU A 10 -4.67 -3.53 4.09
N HIS A 11 -3.77 -3.26 5.05
CA HIS A 11 -2.38 -3.71 5.00
C HIS A 11 -2.28 -5.22 4.76
N ARG A 12 -3.12 -6.03 5.41
CA ARG A 12 -3.12 -7.50 5.21
C ARG A 12 -3.55 -7.91 3.81
N ILE A 13 -4.32 -7.08 3.12
CA ILE A 13 -4.70 -7.31 1.72
C ILE A 13 -3.55 -6.89 0.80
N ILE A 14 -2.90 -5.75 1.08
CA ILE A 14 -1.73 -5.27 0.34
C ILE A 14 -0.58 -6.28 0.42
N GLU A 15 -0.26 -6.79 1.62
CA GLU A 15 0.74 -7.84 1.83
C GLU A 15 0.46 -9.10 0.98
N LYS A 16 -0.81 -9.51 0.86
CA LYS A 16 -1.19 -10.65 0.00
C LYS A 16 -0.97 -10.35 -1.48
N ALA A 17 -1.28 -9.14 -1.94
CA ALA A 17 -1.02 -8.74 -3.31
C ALA A 17 0.48 -8.73 -3.63
N LEU A 18 1.31 -8.27 -2.68
CA LEU A 18 2.77 -8.31 -2.80
C LEU A 18 3.29 -9.75 -2.87
N ALA A 19 2.79 -10.66 -2.02
CA ALA A 19 3.17 -12.07 -2.10
C ALA A 19 2.80 -12.73 -3.45
N LEU A 20 1.69 -12.30 -4.06
CA LEU A 20 1.32 -12.74 -5.40
C LEU A 20 2.25 -12.18 -6.48
N LEU A 21 2.68 -10.92 -6.35
CA LEU A 21 3.68 -10.32 -7.24
C LEU A 21 5.03 -11.05 -7.13
N GLU A 22 5.50 -11.35 -5.91
CA GLU A 22 6.71 -12.16 -5.70
C GLU A 22 6.60 -13.54 -6.36
N THR A 23 5.43 -14.16 -6.27
CA THR A 23 5.17 -15.45 -6.91
C THR A 23 5.23 -15.32 -8.43
N ALA A 24 4.62 -14.28 -8.99
CA ALA A 24 4.66 -14.02 -10.44
C ALA A 24 6.10 -13.80 -10.94
N ILE A 25 6.92 -13.07 -10.18
CA ILE A 25 8.34 -12.87 -10.48
C ILE A 25 9.07 -14.23 -10.53
N LYS A 26 8.89 -15.08 -9.52
CA LYS A 26 9.53 -16.42 -9.47
C LYS A 26 9.11 -17.34 -10.62
N ILE A 27 7.88 -17.21 -11.13
CA ILE A 27 7.41 -17.96 -12.31
C ILE A 27 8.13 -17.43 -13.55
N MET A 28 8.20 -16.11 -13.72
CA MET A 28 8.88 -15.48 -14.86
C MET A 28 10.39 -15.77 -14.88
N GLU A 29 11.05 -15.82 -13.72
CA GLU A 29 12.47 -16.22 -13.59
C GLU A 29 12.74 -17.66 -14.06
N ARG A 30 11.71 -18.52 -14.07
CA ARG A 30 11.78 -19.90 -14.59
C ARG A 30 11.43 -19.99 -16.07
N GLU A 31 11.29 -18.84 -16.74
CA GLU A 31 10.80 -18.72 -18.12
C GLU A 31 9.38 -19.29 -18.32
N GLU A 32 8.62 -19.42 -17.23
CA GLU A 32 7.22 -19.84 -17.24
C GLU A 32 6.29 -18.63 -17.45
N GLY A 33 5.13 -18.87 -18.07
CA GLY A 33 4.18 -17.82 -18.40
C GLY A 33 3.26 -17.46 -17.22
N VAL A 34 3.24 -16.17 -16.85
CA VAL A 34 2.17 -15.62 -15.99
C VAL A 34 1.08 -15.03 -16.87
N PRO A 35 -0.22 -15.32 -16.63
CA PRO A 35 -1.30 -14.72 -17.39
C PRO A 35 -1.24 -13.19 -17.33
N ARG A 36 -1.21 -12.53 -18.50
CA ARG A 36 -1.13 -11.06 -18.61
C ARG A 36 -2.24 -10.36 -17.83
N GLU A 37 -3.45 -10.90 -17.86
CA GLU A 37 -4.59 -10.34 -17.12
C GLU A 37 -4.36 -10.36 -15.60
N ALA A 38 -3.76 -11.43 -15.07
CA ALA A 38 -3.43 -11.53 -13.65
C ALA A 38 -2.41 -10.45 -13.23
N LEU A 39 -1.37 -10.23 -14.04
CA LEU A 39 -0.40 -9.16 -13.83
C LEU A 39 -1.05 -7.78 -13.91
N SER A 40 -1.87 -7.53 -14.93
CA SER A 40 -2.57 -6.25 -15.08
C SER A 40 -3.48 -5.96 -13.88
N ARG A 41 -4.17 -6.97 -13.35
CA ARG A 41 -5.01 -6.82 -12.16
C ARG A 41 -4.19 -6.56 -10.89
N LEU A 42 -3.05 -7.23 -10.71
CA LEU A 42 -2.15 -6.99 -9.57
C LEU A 42 -1.55 -5.58 -9.62
N LEU A 43 -1.08 -5.14 -10.78
CA LEU A 43 -0.54 -3.79 -10.96
C LEU A 43 -1.62 -2.71 -10.76
N ASN A 44 -2.83 -2.95 -11.26
CA ASN A 44 -3.96 -2.06 -10.99
C ASN A 44 -4.31 -2.02 -9.50
N PHE A 45 -4.26 -3.16 -8.81
CA PHE A 45 -4.49 -3.19 -7.37
C PHE A 45 -3.47 -2.35 -6.61
N VAL A 46 -2.17 -2.48 -6.90
CA VAL A 46 -1.13 -1.67 -6.25
C VAL A 46 -1.31 -0.18 -6.56
N SER A 47 -1.46 0.20 -7.83
CA SER A 47 -1.54 1.60 -8.26
C SER A 47 -2.87 2.31 -7.94
N VAL A 48 -3.93 1.58 -7.62
CA VAL A 48 -5.23 2.19 -7.30
C VAL A 48 -5.62 1.96 -5.85
N PHE A 49 -5.54 0.71 -5.37
CA PHE A 49 -5.98 0.40 -4.02
C PHE A 49 -4.93 0.77 -2.97
N ALA A 50 -3.66 0.36 -3.14
CA ALA A 50 -2.62 0.66 -2.15
C ALA A 50 -2.25 2.15 -2.18
N ASP A 51 -1.93 2.67 -3.36
CA ASP A 51 -1.54 4.06 -3.56
C ASP A 51 -2.74 5.02 -3.33
N LYS A 52 -3.62 5.15 -4.32
CA LYS A 52 -4.66 6.20 -4.29
C LYS A 52 -5.70 6.06 -3.19
N CYS A 53 -6.08 4.82 -2.83
CA CYS A 53 -7.18 4.60 -1.89
C CYS A 53 -6.70 4.42 -0.45
N HIS A 54 -5.63 3.67 -0.21
CA HIS A 54 -5.14 3.40 1.13
C HIS A 54 -4.24 4.54 1.61
N HIS A 55 -3.19 4.93 0.87
CA HIS A 55 -2.40 6.12 1.24
C HIS A 55 -3.26 7.38 1.27
N GLY A 56 -4.22 7.53 0.35
CA GLY A 56 -5.17 8.65 0.40
C GLY A 56 -5.91 8.79 1.75
N LYS A 57 -6.29 7.69 2.41
CA LYS A 57 -6.89 7.76 3.76
C LYS A 57 -5.86 8.16 4.82
N GLU A 58 -4.62 7.70 4.67
CA GLU A 58 -3.56 8.04 5.59
C GLU A 58 -3.19 9.52 5.47
N GLU A 59 -2.91 9.98 4.26
CA GLU A 59 -2.49 11.34 3.95
C GLU A 59 -3.58 12.40 4.16
N GLU A 60 -4.83 12.12 3.78
CA GLU A 60 -5.91 13.11 3.87
C GLU A 60 -6.60 13.11 5.24
N ALA A 61 -6.52 12.01 6.01
CA ALA A 61 -7.24 11.90 7.28
C ALA A 61 -6.36 11.54 8.47
N VAL A 62 -5.50 10.51 8.39
CA VAL A 62 -4.75 10.04 9.59
C VAL A 62 -3.57 10.95 9.91
N PHE A 63 -2.72 11.27 8.93
CA PHE A 63 -1.53 12.09 9.13
C PHE A 63 -1.86 13.50 9.63
N PRO A 64 -2.89 14.21 9.12
CA PRO A 64 -3.30 15.50 9.68
C PRO A 64 -3.75 15.41 11.14
N LEU A 65 -4.40 14.31 11.53
CA LEU A 65 -4.81 14.08 12.92
C LEU A 65 -3.61 13.77 13.83
N LEU A 66 -2.61 13.03 13.34
CA LEU A 66 -1.37 12.77 14.06
C LEU A 66 -0.53 14.05 14.21
N GLU A 67 -0.48 14.87 13.16
CA GLU A 67 0.17 16.19 13.18
C GLU A 67 -0.48 17.11 14.23
N ALA A 68 -1.82 17.18 14.24
CA ALA A 68 -2.56 17.93 15.26
C ALA A 68 -2.36 17.40 16.69
N LYS A 69 -1.85 16.18 16.85
CA LYS A 69 -1.47 15.56 18.14
C LYS A 69 0.02 15.68 18.47
N GLY A 70 0.80 16.37 17.63
CA GLY A 70 2.20 16.70 17.90
C GLY A 70 3.22 15.82 17.19
N VAL A 71 2.82 14.95 16.27
CA VAL A 71 3.77 14.22 15.41
C VAL A 71 4.25 15.15 14.31
N PRO A 72 5.55 15.46 14.18
CA PRO A 72 6.00 16.46 13.22
C PRO A 72 5.88 15.94 11.79
N LYS A 73 5.35 16.80 10.90
CA LYS A 73 5.21 16.55 9.47
C LYS A 73 6.56 16.53 8.75
N GLU A 74 7.52 17.33 9.19
CA GLU A 74 8.90 17.34 8.67
C GLU A 74 9.87 16.81 9.72
N GLY A 75 10.90 16.06 9.27
CA GLY A 75 11.90 15.48 10.18
C GLY A 75 11.35 14.42 11.15
N GLY A 76 10.12 13.96 10.91
CA GLY A 76 9.41 12.94 11.69
C GLY A 76 8.86 11.80 10.84
N PRO A 77 8.17 10.83 11.46
CA PRO A 77 7.68 9.64 10.77
C PRO A 77 6.68 9.98 9.64
N ILE A 78 5.82 10.99 9.82
CA ILE A 78 4.91 11.44 8.74
C ILE A 78 5.71 11.91 7.53
N GLY A 79 6.78 12.69 7.74
CA GLY A 79 7.62 13.19 6.65
C GLY A 79 8.36 12.10 5.91
N VAL A 80 8.76 11.02 6.60
CA VAL A 80 9.35 9.84 5.95
C VAL A 80 8.33 9.13 5.07
N MET A 81 7.09 8.97 5.55
CA MET A 81 6.03 8.33 4.77
C MET A 81 5.61 9.16 3.57
N LEU A 82 5.64 10.50 3.64
CA LEU A 82 5.29 11.39 2.51
C LEU A 82 6.39 11.55 1.45
N TYR A 83 7.58 10.99 1.67
CA TYR A 83 8.72 11.07 0.76
C TYR A 83 8.75 9.91 -0.25
N GLU A 84 7.60 9.30 -0.55
CA GLU A 84 7.47 8.11 -1.42
C GLU A 84 8.23 8.22 -2.75
#